data_AF-A0A396QV04-F1
#
_entry.id   AF-A0A396QV04-F1
#
_cell.length_a   1.000
_cell.length_b   1.000
_cell.length_c   1.000
_cell.angle_alpha   90.00
_cell.angle_beta   90.00
_cell.angle_gamma   90.00
#
_symmetry.space_group_name_H-M   'P 1'
#
loop_
_entity.id
_entity.type
_entity.pdbx_description
1 polymer ?
#
loop_
_entity_poly.entity_id
_entity_poly.type
_entity_poly.pdbx_seq_one_letter_code
_entity_poly.pdbx_strand_id
1 'polypeptide(L)'
;MSFCGKCGASIPDGSKFCPKCGNPMVSQVNSPEPGVPNPGVTGEFPPVDPAPQPEPAPFNYNQYGSSGGSDYSGPSYEPGKKGSGKLVLILVIAIVAIVAVILILLFTTGILGGGRSGGSAYEKPVQKLMNAIEDQDAQLVVDVLPDEIVDLQLEYYEDEEELADDLASYIFSDFEDYDSIKVSYKVTDREQLDDDEIDDLIDDYSYNLDVDLDITDAYDLDLDVDFKADGEKESESLSLTVIKIDGSWYLDLFSL
;
A
#
# COMPACT_ATOMS: atom_id res chain seq x y z
N MET A 1 -25.92 -17.27 4.45
CA MET A 1 -25.12 -16.05 4.21
C MET A 1 -25.51 -15.03 5.25
N SER A 2 -24.56 -14.66 6.09
CA SER A 2 -24.75 -13.65 7.15
C SER A 2 -23.99 -12.38 6.77
N PHE A 3 -24.33 -11.23 7.36
CA PHE A 3 -23.60 -9.98 7.14
C PHE A 3 -22.92 -9.53 8.43
N CYS A 4 -21.74 -8.93 8.32
CA CYS A 4 -21.03 -8.39 9.47
C CYS A 4 -21.76 -7.16 10.01
N GLY A 5 -22.23 -7.21 11.26
CA GLY A 5 -22.90 -6.06 11.88
C GLY A 5 -22.04 -4.81 12.09
N LYS A 6 -20.71 -4.90 11.87
CA LYS A 6 -19.77 -3.77 12.00
C LYS A 6 -19.43 -3.11 10.67
N CYS A 7 -19.24 -3.88 9.60
CA CYS A 7 -18.77 -3.36 8.31
C CYS A 7 -19.67 -3.71 7.11
N GLY A 8 -20.79 -4.41 7.34
CA GLY A 8 -21.75 -4.74 6.29
C GLY A 8 -21.31 -5.84 5.31
N ALA A 9 -20.05 -6.29 5.35
CA ALA A 9 -19.54 -7.32 4.45
C ALA A 9 -20.34 -8.63 4.54
N SER A 10 -20.54 -9.30 3.40
CA SER A 10 -21.14 -10.64 3.35
C SER A 10 -20.17 -11.69 3.87
N ILE A 11 -20.66 -12.58 4.72
CA ILE A 11 -19.89 -13.55 5.47
C ILE A 11 -20.33 -14.97 5.11
N PRO A 12 -19.38 -15.86 4.75
CA PRO A 12 -19.65 -17.28 4.55
C PRO A 12 -20.20 -17.94 5.82
N ASP A 13 -21.16 -18.85 5.66
CA ASP A 13 -21.79 -19.55 6.78
C ASP A 13 -20.74 -20.37 7.58
N GLY A 14 -20.74 -20.22 8.91
CA GLY A 14 -19.80 -20.89 9.81
C GLY A 14 -18.51 -20.13 10.13
N SER A 15 -18.34 -18.91 9.60
CA SER A 15 -17.17 -18.06 9.89
C SER A 15 -17.20 -17.52 11.32
N LYS A 16 -16.13 -17.77 12.09
CA LYS A 16 -15.99 -17.27 13.47
C LYS A 16 -15.58 -15.80 13.55
N PHE A 17 -15.05 -15.24 12.47
CA PHE A 17 -14.58 -13.86 12.37
C PHE A 17 -14.88 -13.32 10.97
N CYS A 18 -15.05 -12.00 10.85
CA CYS A 18 -15.22 -11.33 9.57
C CYS A 18 -13.88 -11.29 8.81
N PRO A 19 -13.79 -11.81 7.57
CA PRO A 19 -12.55 -11.80 6.80
C PRO A 19 -12.18 -10.40 6.28
N LYS A 20 -13.13 -9.45 6.25
CA LYS A 20 -12.91 -8.08 5.79
C LYS A 20 -12.42 -7.14 6.89
N CYS A 21 -12.88 -7.30 8.14
CA CYS A 21 -12.56 -6.34 9.21
C CYS A 21 -12.11 -7.00 10.53
N GLY A 22 -11.93 -8.32 10.55
CA GLY A 22 -11.42 -9.08 11.70
C GLY A 22 -12.40 -9.23 12.87
N ASN A 23 -13.59 -8.62 12.81
CA ASN A 23 -14.50 -8.60 13.95
C ASN A 23 -15.05 -10.02 14.26
N PRO A 24 -15.00 -10.50 15.52
CA PRO A 24 -15.52 -11.81 15.89
C PRO A 24 -17.03 -11.90 15.64
N MET A 25 -17.44 -13.00 15.02
CA MET A 25 -18.83 -13.33 14.77
C MET A 25 -19.31 -14.25 15.88
N VAL A 26 -19.86 -13.65 16.94
CA VAL A 26 -20.58 -14.40 17.97
C VAL A 26 -21.80 -15.00 17.29
N SER A 27 -21.76 -16.30 17.01
CA SER A 27 -22.86 -17.02 16.37
C SER A 27 -24.09 -16.96 17.26
N GLN A 28 -25.00 -16.02 17.00
CA GLN A 28 -26.35 -16.11 17.53
C GLN A 28 -27.11 -17.14 16.70
N VAL A 29 -27.04 -18.38 17.17
CA VAL A 29 -27.96 -19.42 16.74
C VAL A 29 -29.35 -19.03 17.29
N ASN A 30 -30.25 -18.71 16.35
CA ASN A 30 -31.70 -18.55 16.50
C ASN A 30 -32.22 -17.34 17.32
N SER A 31 -32.91 -16.43 16.62
CA SER A 31 -34.21 -15.93 17.09
C SER A 31 -35.08 -15.47 15.92
N PRO A 32 -36.42 -15.59 16.00
CA PRO A 32 -37.33 -15.53 14.85
C PRO A 32 -37.72 -14.11 14.44
N GLU A 33 -38.15 -14.04 13.18
CA GLU A 33 -38.84 -13.00 12.40
C GLU A 33 -39.57 -11.88 13.18
N PRO A 34 -39.47 -10.59 12.76
CA PRO A 34 -40.21 -9.50 13.38
C PRO A 34 -41.70 -9.53 13.05
N GLY A 35 -42.53 -9.76 14.07
CA GLY A 35 -43.97 -9.53 14.04
C GLY A 35 -44.33 -8.03 14.02
N VAL A 36 -45.38 -7.72 13.26
CA VAL A 36 -46.13 -6.47 13.09
C VAL A 36 -46.34 -5.67 14.41
N PRO A 37 -46.29 -4.32 14.41
CA PRO A 37 -46.46 -3.54 15.63
C PRO A 37 -47.94 -3.40 16.03
N ASN A 38 -48.25 -3.66 17.30
CA ASN A 38 -49.54 -3.32 17.91
C ASN A 38 -49.41 -2.02 18.73
N PRO A 39 -50.29 -1.03 18.56
CA PRO A 39 -50.17 0.24 19.27
C PRO A 39 -50.91 0.20 20.62
N GLY A 40 -50.27 0.77 21.63
CA GLY A 40 -50.93 1.29 22.82
C GLY A 40 -50.59 0.54 24.10
N VAL A 41 -49.68 1.12 24.89
CA VAL A 41 -49.88 1.35 26.33
C VAL A 41 -49.04 2.57 26.72
N THR A 42 -49.71 3.65 27.10
CA THR A 42 -49.15 4.77 27.85
C THR A 42 -48.90 4.35 29.29
N GLY A 43 -47.67 4.48 29.76
CA GLY A 43 -47.32 4.37 31.18
C GLY A 43 -45.91 4.90 31.42
N GLU A 44 -45.79 5.92 32.28
CA GLU A 44 -44.51 6.43 32.79
C GLU A 44 -43.61 5.29 33.33
N PHE A 45 -42.36 5.25 32.85
CA PHE A 45 -41.32 4.40 33.40
C PHE A 45 -40.68 5.08 34.64
N PRO A 46 -40.50 4.38 35.77
CA PRO A 46 -39.64 4.86 36.85
C PRO A 46 -38.15 4.86 36.43
N PRO A 47 -37.30 5.70 37.04
CA PRO A 47 -35.88 5.76 36.68
C PRO A 47 -35.19 4.42 36.99
N VAL A 48 -34.45 3.91 36.01
CA VAL A 48 -33.66 2.68 36.11
C VAL A 48 -32.31 3.04 36.72
N ASP A 49 -31.95 2.42 37.86
CA ASP A 49 -30.62 2.53 38.44
C ASP A 49 -29.54 2.01 37.46
N PRO A 50 -28.36 2.64 37.35
CA PRO A 50 -27.28 2.13 36.51
C PRO A 50 -26.75 0.80 37.09
N ALA A 51 -26.73 -0.23 36.25
CA ALA A 51 -26.11 -1.51 36.58
C ALA A 51 -24.59 -1.35 36.78
N PRO A 52 -23.97 -2.05 37.76
CA PRO A 52 -22.54 -1.97 38.01
C PRO A 52 -21.73 -2.59 36.86
N GLN A 53 -20.74 -1.84 36.38
CA GLN A 53 -19.77 -2.28 35.37
C GLN A 53 -18.85 -3.38 35.95
N PRO A 54 -18.58 -4.48 35.22
CA PRO A 54 -17.61 -5.48 35.65
C PRO A 54 -16.17 -4.96 35.46
N GLU A 55 -15.34 -5.09 36.50
CA GLU A 55 -13.90 -4.80 36.48
C GLU A 55 -13.15 -5.71 35.48
N PRO A 56 -12.13 -5.20 34.77
CA PRO A 56 -11.29 -6.03 33.92
C PRO A 56 -10.35 -6.92 34.76
N ALA A 57 -10.36 -8.22 34.48
CA ALA A 57 -9.48 -9.20 35.10
C ALA A 57 -8.02 -9.05 34.61
N PRO A 58 -7.01 -9.25 35.48
CA PRO A 58 -5.60 -9.12 35.09
C PRO A 58 -5.13 -10.26 34.19
N PHE A 59 -4.50 -9.90 33.08
CA PHE A 59 -3.86 -10.84 32.15
C PHE A 59 -2.60 -11.46 32.77
N ASN A 60 -2.55 -12.79 32.83
CA ASN A 60 -1.42 -13.57 33.34
C ASN A 60 -0.58 -14.10 32.16
N TYR A 61 0.56 -13.47 31.92
CA TYR A 61 1.61 -13.97 31.02
C TYR A 61 2.47 -14.98 31.80
N ASN A 62 2.16 -16.27 31.71
CA ASN A 62 3.12 -17.38 31.85
C ASN A 62 2.42 -18.75 31.84
N GLN A 63 2.27 -19.36 30.67
CA GLN A 63 2.36 -20.81 30.52
C GLN A 63 2.27 -21.19 29.04
N TYR A 64 3.36 -21.70 28.46
CA TYR A 64 3.30 -23.00 27.80
C TYR A 64 4.72 -23.53 27.55
N GLY A 65 5.14 -24.42 28.44
CA GLY A 65 6.20 -25.38 28.19
C GLY A 65 5.58 -26.71 27.76
N SER A 66 6.17 -27.29 26.72
CA SER A 66 6.43 -28.72 26.50
C SER A 66 5.43 -29.78 27.01
N SER A 67 4.83 -30.54 26.09
CA SER A 67 5.04 -32.00 25.96
C SER A 67 4.06 -32.66 24.98
N GLY A 68 4.54 -33.67 24.25
CA GLY A 68 3.75 -34.87 23.95
C GLY A 68 3.26 -35.13 22.52
N GLY A 69 4.18 -35.64 21.69
CA GLY A 69 4.03 -36.76 20.74
C GLY A 69 2.69 -37.09 20.06
N SER A 70 2.71 -37.14 18.73
CA SER A 70 2.04 -38.21 17.98
C SER A 70 2.80 -38.53 16.68
N ASP A 71 3.01 -39.83 16.48
CA ASP A 71 3.63 -40.46 15.32
C ASP A 71 2.92 -40.09 14.01
N TYR A 72 3.67 -39.58 13.04
CA TYR A 72 3.29 -39.64 11.63
C TYR A 72 4.47 -40.15 10.81
N SER A 73 4.32 -41.37 10.30
CA SER A 73 5.28 -42.02 9.41
C SER A 73 5.12 -41.47 7.99
N GLY A 74 6.06 -40.63 7.56
CA GLY A 74 6.21 -40.19 6.17
C GLY A 74 7.32 -40.99 5.44
N PRO A 75 7.28 -41.08 4.10
CA PRO A 75 8.19 -41.95 3.34
C PRO A 75 9.66 -41.52 3.45
N SER A 76 10.51 -42.53 3.59
CA SER A 76 11.97 -42.42 3.68
C SER A 76 12.57 -41.87 2.39
N TYR A 77 13.25 -40.73 2.49
CA TYR A 77 14.16 -40.26 1.44
C TYR A 77 15.56 -40.78 1.75
N GLU A 78 16.07 -41.65 0.88
CA GLU A 78 17.49 -41.98 0.83
C GLU A 78 18.30 -40.75 0.36
N PRO A 79 19.46 -40.45 0.99
CA PRO A 79 20.26 -39.32 0.58
C PRO A 79 20.97 -39.61 -0.75
N GLY A 80 20.54 -38.91 -1.79
CA GLY A 80 21.12 -38.95 -3.13
C GLY A 80 22.59 -38.50 -3.14
N LYS A 81 23.43 -39.40 -3.63
CA LYS A 81 24.89 -39.33 -3.75
C LYS A 81 25.36 -38.14 -4.61
N LYS A 82 26.31 -37.37 -4.08
CA LYS A 82 27.03 -36.26 -4.74
C LYS A 82 27.67 -36.73 -6.06
N GLY A 83 27.20 -36.16 -7.17
CA GLY A 83 27.75 -36.35 -8.52
C GLY A 83 28.46 -35.10 -9.02
N SER A 84 29.65 -35.29 -9.56
CA SER A 84 30.66 -34.32 -9.99
C SER A 84 30.16 -33.23 -10.95
N GLY A 85 30.59 -32.00 -10.68
CA GLY A 85 30.32 -30.82 -11.50
C GLY A 85 30.80 -30.92 -12.94
N LYS A 86 29.88 -30.64 -13.87
CA LYS A 86 30.11 -29.89 -15.12
C LYS A 86 28.84 -29.67 -15.97
N LEU A 87 27.66 -30.15 -15.55
CA LEU A 87 26.43 -30.05 -16.35
C LEU A 87 25.38 -29.02 -15.87
N VAL A 88 25.62 -28.29 -14.77
CA VAL A 88 24.73 -27.18 -14.35
C VAL A 88 25.07 -25.86 -15.07
N LEU A 89 26.23 -25.77 -15.73
CA LEU A 89 26.66 -24.51 -16.36
C LEU A 89 25.93 -24.19 -17.68
N ILE A 90 25.27 -25.15 -18.33
CA ILE A 90 24.67 -24.92 -19.68
C ILE A 90 23.17 -24.56 -19.62
N LEU A 91 22.44 -24.92 -18.55
CA LEU A 91 21.05 -24.49 -18.39
C LEU A 91 20.92 -23.09 -17.78
N VAL A 92 21.91 -22.64 -17.01
CA VAL A 92 21.98 -21.26 -16.52
C VAL A 92 22.32 -20.30 -17.68
N ILE A 93 23.16 -20.69 -18.64
CA ILE A 93 23.49 -19.83 -19.78
C ILE A 93 22.32 -19.67 -20.75
N ALA A 94 21.43 -20.67 -20.89
CA ALA A 94 20.24 -20.52 -21.74
C ALA A 94 19.19 -19.58 -21.12
N ILE A 95 18.99 -19.64 -19.80
CA ILE A 95 18.08 -18.72 -19.09
C ILE A 95 18.68 -17.31 -19.02
N VAL A 96 19.99 -17.19 -18.76
CA VAL A 96 20.68 -15.89 -18.79
C VAL A 96 20.72 -15.30 -20.20
N ALA A 97 20.82 -16.11 -21.25
CA ALA A 97 20.73 -15.61 -22.62
C ALA A 97 19.31 -15.15 -23.00
N ILE A 98 18.25 -15.81 -22.51
CA ILE A 98 16.86 -15.38 -22.74
C ILE A 98 16.55 -14.12 -21.93
N VAL A 99 16.97 -14.05 -20.67
CA VAL A 99 16.84 -12.82 -19.85
C VAL A 99 17.69 -11.71 -20.45
N ALA A 100 18.91 -11.97 -20.89
CA ALA A 100 19.74 -10.96 -21.56
C ALA A 100 19.15 -10.55 -22.92
N VAL A 101 18.51 -11.44 -23.68
CA VAL A 101 17.83 -11.08 -24.94
C VAL A 101 16.53 -10.33 -24.67
N ILE A 102 15.77 -10.65 -23.62
CA ILE A 102 14.61 -9.87 -23.19
C ILE A 102 15.06 -8.50 -22.70
N LEU A 103 16.11 -8.42 -21.89
CA LEU A 103 16.72 -7.17 -21.46
C LEU A 103 17.31 -6.40 -22.65
N ILE A 104 17.95 -7.04 -23.62
CA ILE A 104 18.45 -6.38 -24.84
C ILE A 104 17.28 -5.92 -25.73
N LEU A 105 16.20 -6.69 -25.84
CA LEU A 105 15.01 -6.29 -26.58
C LEU A 105 14.31 -5.10 -25.91
N LEU A 106 14.18 -5.11 -24.58
CA LEU A 106 13.74 -3.98 -23.77
C LEU A 106 14.71 -2.77 -23.89
N PHE A 107 16.01 -3.02 -24.05
CA PHE A 107 17.02 -1.98 -24.35
C PHE A 107 16.84 -1.39 -25.75
N THR A 108 16.53 -2.21 -26.76
CA THR A 108 16.37 -1.76 -28.15
C THR A 108 15.00 -1.15 -28.45
N THR A 109 13.97 -1.43 -27.64
CA THR A 109 12.66 -0.75 -27.71
C THR A 109 12.61 0.55 -26.93
N GLY A 110 13.71 0.97 -26.28
CA GLY A 110 13.81 2.24 -25.56
C GLY A 110 13.37 2.20 -24.09
N ILE A 111 13.26 1.03 -23.47
CA ILE A 111 12.81 0.86 -22.07
C ILE A 111 13.98 0.74 -21.09
N LEU A 112 15.22 0.66 -21.58
CA LEU A 112 16.40 0.69 -20.72
C LEU A 112 17.32 1.81 -21.19
N GLY A 113 17.04 3.00 -20.69
CA GLY A 113 17.85 4.19 -20.86
C GLY A 113 18.21 4.75 -19.49
N GLY A 114 19.25 4.18 -18.86
CA GLY A 114 20.00 4.93 -17.86
C GLY A 114 20.59 6.17 -18.53
N GLY A 115 19.93 7.31 -18.36
CA GLY A 115 20.33 8.57 -18.97
C GLY A 115 19.14 9.43 -19.39
N ARG A 116 18.63 10.21 -18.43
CA ARG A 116 18.07 11.57 -18.55
C ARG A 116 17.68 12.03 -19.97
N SER A 117 16.41 12.40 -20.12
CA SER A 117 15.82 13.27 -21.16
C SER A 117 15.06 12.56 -22.30
N GLY A 118 13.77 12.25 -22.05
CA GLY A 118 12.84 11.81 -23.09
C GLY A 118 11.56 11.10 -22.64
N GLY A 119 11.32 10.94 -21.33
CA GLY A 119 10.10 10.33 -20.80
C GLY A 119 8.82 11.09 -21.18
N SER A 120 7.69 10.40 -21.15
CA SER A 120 6.37 11.04 -21.30
C SER A 120 6.17 12.12 -20.24
N ALA A 121 5.22 13.04 -20.47
CA ALA A 121 4.98 14.14 -19.52
C ALA A 121 4.62 13.65 -18.11
N TYR A 122 3.91 12.52 -18.00
CA TYR A 122 3.47 11.91 -16.74
C TYR A 122 4.63 11.31 -15.92
N GLU A 123 5.77 10.98 -16.53
CA GLU A 123 6.92 10.41 -15.79
C GLU A 123 7.72 11.46 -15.03
N LYS A 124 7.50 12.75 -15.32
CA LYS A 124 8.23 13.85 -14.67
C LYS A 124 8.04 13.89 -13.15
N PRO A 125 6.81 13.86 -12.59
CA PRO A 125 6.62 13.81 -11.14
C PRO A 125 7.28 12.58 -10.50
N VAL A 126 7.17 11.40 -11.11
CA VAL A 126 7.87 10.19 -10.65
C VAL A 126 9.39 10.40 -10.62
N GLN A 127 9.97 10.90 -11.71
CA GLN A 127 11.41 11.19 -11.75
C GLN A 127 11.83 12.20 -10.67
N LYS A 128 10.98 13.19 -10.39
CA LYS A 128 11.27 14.20 -9.37
C LYS A 128 11.24 13.58 -7.97
N LEU A 129 10.26 12.73 -7.65
CA LEU A 129 10.23 11.96 -6.40
C LEU A 129 11.48 11.09 -6.22
N MET A 130 11.91 10.37 -7.26
CA MET A 130 13.10 9.51 -7.16
C MET A 130 14.38 10.34 -6.94
N ASN A 131 14.47 11.53 -7.54
CA ASN A 131 15.56 12.46 -7.25
C ASN A 131 15.45 13.02 -5.82
N ALA A 132 14.24 13.28 -5.31
CA ALA A 132 14.02 13.73 -3.95
C ALA A 132 14.62 12.74 -2.94
N ILE A 133 14.42 11.43 -3.17
CA ILE A 133 15.00 10.37 -2.34
C ILE A 133 16.52 10.27 -2.51
N GLU A 134 17.03 10.31 -3.75
CA GLU A 134 18.47 10.22 -4.02
C GLU A 134 19.27 11.41 -3.46
N ASP A 135 18.70 12.61 -3.57
CA ASP A 135 19.32 13.87 -3.16
C ASP A 135 18.93 14.28 -1.72
N GLN A 136 18.00 13.55 -1.08
CA GLN A 136 17.38 13.88 0.21
C GLN A 136 16.86 15.33 0.25
N ASP A 137 16.19 15.73 -0.83
CA ASP A 137 15.69 17.09 -1.05
C ASP A 137 14.17 17.09 -0.94
N ALA A 138 13.65 17.54 0.21
CA ALA A 138 12.23 17.49 0.51
C ALA A 138 11.44 18.52 -0.28
N GLN A 139 12.08 19.58 -0.77
CA GLN A 139 11.43 20.52 -1.67
C GLN A 139 11.00 19.81 -2.95
N LEU A 140 11.78 18.84 -3.44
CA LEU A 140 11.39 18.02 -4.59
C LEU A 140 10.15 17.14 -4.32
N VAL A 141 9.84 16.84 -3.06
CA VAL A 141 8.60 16.15 -2.65
C VAL A 141 7.42 17.13 -2.66
N VAL A 142 7.59 18.34 -2.13
CA VAL A 142 6.55 19.39 -2.19
C VAL A 142 6.17 19.67 -3.65
N ASP A 143 7.18 19.82 -4.49
CA ASP A 143 7.13 20.09 -5.92
C ASP A 143 6.43 19.04 -6.81
N VAL A 144 6.10 17.86 -6.28
CA VAL A 144 5.32 16.84 -7.01
C VAL A 144 3.87 16.79 -6.59
N LEU A 145 3.48 17.49 -5.52
CA LEU A 145 2.10 17.60 -5.08
C LEU A 145 1.36 18.70 -5.88
N PRO A 146 0.04 18.58 -6.06
CA PRO A 146 -0.76 19.65 -6.65
C PRO A 146 -0.66 20.96 -5.85
N ASP A 147 -0.64 22.09 -6.55
CA ASP A 147 -0.51 23.42 -5.95
C ASP A 147 -1.62 23.67 -4.92
N GLU A 148 -2.86 23.23 -5.18
CA GLU A 148 -3.99 23.34 -4.26
C GLU A 148 -3.76 22.56 -2.95
N ILE A 149 -3.02 21.46 -3.00
CA ILE A 149 -2.66 20.67 -1.82
C ILE A 149 -1.54 21.34 -1.04
N VAL A 150 -0.55 21.91 -1.74
CA VAL A 150 0.50 22.70 -1.10
C VAL A 150 -0.12 23.91 -0.39
N ASP A 151 -0.98 24.67 -1.08
CA ASP A 151 -1.70 25.82 -0.51
C ASP A 151 -2.52 25.44 0.73
N LEU A 152 -3.19 24.29 0.72
CA LEU A 152 -3.90 23.75 1.88
C LEU A 152 -2.93 23.50 3.05
N GLN A 153 -1.78 22.89 2.80
CA GLN A 153 -0.78 22.65 3.85
C GLN A 153 -0.23 23.96 4.40
N LEU A 154 -0.01 24.97 3.55
CA LEU A 154 0.45 26.30 3.97
C LEU A 154 -0.57 27.08 4.82
N GLU A 155 -1.78 26.57 5.04
CA GLU A 155 -2.66 27.07 6.11
C GLU A 155 -2.18 26.68 7.52
N TYR A 156 -1.36 25.63 7.61
CA TYR A 156 -0.84 25.03 8.85
C TYR A 156 0.66 25.30 9.07
N TYR A 157 1.41 25.55 8.00
CA TYR A 157 2.85 25.85 8.02
C TYR A 157 3.10 27.33 7.68
N GLU A 158 4.22 27.91 8.15
CA GLU A 158 4.56 29.31 7.87
C GLU A 158 4.90 29.54 6.39
N ASP A 159 5.61 28.59 5.78
CA ASP A 159 6.03 28.61 4.39
C ASP A 159 6.37 27.18 3.89
N GLU A 160 6.70 27.07 2.59
CA GLU A 160 7.09 25.80 1.98
C GLU A 160 8.38 25.21 2.57
N GLU A 161 9.27 26.05 3.12
CA GLU A 161 10.52 25.59 3.72
C GLU A 161 10.22 24.83 5.02
N GLU A 162 9.33 25.35 5.87
CA GLU A 162 8.88 24.64 7.08
C GLU A 162 8.13 23.34 6.75
N LEU A 163 7.29 23.35 5.71
CA LEU A 163 6.60 22.14 5.22
C LEU A 163 7.61 21.09 4.71
N ALA A 164 8.60 21.52 3.92
CA ALA A 164 9.64 20.64 3.39
C ALA A 164 10.49 20.05 4.52
N ASP A 165 10.87 20.84 5.53
CA ASP A 165 11.62 20.37 6.70
C ASP A 165 10.85 19.29 7.49
N ASP A 166 9.53 19.47 7.67
CA ASP A 166 8.70 18.48 8.35
C ASP A 166 8.59 17.19 7.52
N LEU A 167 8.34 17.29 6.21
CA LEU A 167 8.35 16.16 5.28
C LEU A 167 9.69 15.42 5.26
N ALA A 168 10.81 16.14 5.29
CA ALA A 168 12.14 15.55 5.35
C ALA A 168 12.28 14.63 6.57
N SER A 169 11.74 15.03 7.72
CA SER A 169 11.78 14.23 8.94
C SER A 169 10.98 12.92 8.83
N TYR A 170 9.87 12.93 8.09
CA TYR A 170 9.05 11.73 7.89
C TYR A 170 9.61 10.81 6.81
N ILE A 171 10.06 11.37 5.69
CA ILE A 171 10.43 10.60 4.50
C ILE A 171 11.90 10.17 4.56
N PHE A 172 12.79 11.03 5.07
CA PHE A 172 14.23 10.80 5.02
C PHE A 172 14.85 10.28 6.30
N SER A 173 14.08 10.17 7.40
CA SER A 173 14.61 9.65 8.67
C SER A 173 15.18 8.23 8.54
N ASP A 174 14.57 7.36 7.73
CA ASP A 174 15.07 6.00 7.47
C ASP A 174 16.34 5.99 6.60
N PHE A 175 16.66 7.11 5.97
CA PHE A 175 17.78 7.28 5.05
C PHE A 175 18.99 8.00 5.65
N GLU A 176 18.86 8.58 6.86
CA GLU A 176 19.90 9.37 7.54
C GLU A 176 21.22 8.60 7.78
N ASP A 177 21.14 7.28 7.94
CA ASP A 177 22.29 6.43 8.23
C ASP A 177 23.13 6.10 6.97
N TYR A 178 22.66 6.43 5.77
CA TYR A 178 23.34 6.13 4.51
C TYR A 178 24.12 7.33 3.96
N ASP A 179 25.40 7.14 3.67
CA ASP A 179 26.28 8.18 3.11
C ASP A 179 25.84 8.64 1.71
N SER A 180 25.31 7.73 0.90
CA SER A 180 24.75 8.03 -0.42
C SER A 180 23.77 6.96 -0.86
N ILE A 181 22.62 7.38 -1.36
CA ILE A 181 21.62 6.50 -1.94
C ILE A 181 21.64 6.70 -3.44
N LYS A 182 21.45 5.62 -4.20
CA LYS A 182 21.13 5.69 -5.62
C LYS A 182 19.82 5.00 -5.87
N VAL A 183 18.94 5.70 -6.57
CA VAL A 183 17.61 5.21 -6.90
C VAL A 183 17.52 5.10 -8.41
N SER A 184 17.17 3.91 -8.88
CA SER A 184 16.75 3.72 -10.27
C SER A 184 15.41 3.05 -10.29
N TYR A 185 14.57 3.37 -11.27
CA TYR A 185 13.24 2.78 -11.35
C TYR A 185 12.92 2.38 -12.79
N LYS A 186 11.90 1.54 -12.91
CA LYS A 186 11.30 1.17 -14.19
C LYS A 186 9.78 1.08 -14.01
N VAL A 187 9.05 1.81 -14.83
CA VAL A 187 7.60 1.61 -14.97
C VAL A 187 7.38 0.24 -15.66
N THR A 188 6.74 -0.67 -14.95
CA THR A 188 6.45 -2.04 -15.39
C THR A 188 5.06 -2.16 -15.99
N ASP A 189 4.10 -1.41 -15.46
CA ASP A 189 2.74 -1.29 -15.99
C ASP A 189 2.25 0.17 -15.96
N ARG A 190 1.29 0.47 -16.83
CA ARG A 190 0.66 1.78 -16.96
C ARG A 190 -0.76 1.59 -17.44
N GLU A 191 -1.70 1.95 -16.57
CA GLU A 191 -3.13 2.00 -16.85
C GLU A 191 -3.57 3.45 -16.94
N GLN A 192 -4.29 3.81 -18.01
CA GLN A 192 -4.92 5.13 -18.09
C GLN A 192 -6.28 5.00 -17.42
N LEU A 193 -6.55 5.86 -16.45
CA LEU A 193 -7.84 5.87 -15.77
C LEU A 193 -8.93 6.42 -16.70
N ASP A 194 -10.12 5.85 -16.60
CA ASP A 194 -11.30 6.35 -17.30
C ASP A 194 -11.99 7.49 -16.52
N ASP A 195 -13.01 8.09 -17.14
CA ASP A 195 -13.70 9.25 -16.56
C ASP A 195 -14.36 8.91 -15.20
N ASP A 196 -14.87 7.69 -15.02
CA ASP A 196 -15.52 7.28 -13.76
C ASP A 196 -14.45 7.11 -12.66
N GLU A 197 -13.28 6.56 -12.99
CA GLU A 197 -12.14 6.42 -12.06
C GLU A 197 -11.50 7.76 -11.70
N ILE A 198 -11.47 8.72 -12.64
CA ILE A 198 -11.02 10.09 -12.36
C ILE A 198 -12.03 10.82 -11.46
N ASP A 199 -13.33 10.66 -11.69
CA ASP A 199 -14.38 11.20 -10.82
C ASP A 199 -14.22 10.66 -9.38
N ASP A 200 -13.90 9.38 -9.21
CA ASP A 200 -13.62 8.78 -7.90
C ASP A 200 -12.40 9.44 -7.21
N LEU A 201 -11.31 9.75 -7.94
CA LEU A 201 -10.16 10.49 -7.39
C LEU A 201 -10.58 11.89 -6.92
N ILE A 202 -11.32 12.63 -7.75
CA ILE A 202 -11.80 13.98 -7.40
C ILE A 202 -12.68 13.94 -6.15
N ASP A 203 -13.57 12.96 -6.07
CA ASP A 203 -14.43 12.73 -4.91
C ASP A 203 -13.61 12.46 -3.63
N ASP A 204 -12.52 11.69 -3.71
CA ASP A 204 -11.65 11.45 -2.56
C ASP A 204 -10.99 12.74 -2.04
N TYR A 205 -10.52 13.62 -2.93
CA TYR A 205 -10.02 14.94 -2.53
C TYR A 205 -11.11 15.82 -1.93
N SER A 206 -12.29 15.84 -2.53
CA SER A 206 -13.43 16.62 -2.04
C SER A 206 -13.88 16.14 -0.65
N TYR A 207 -14.03 14.83 -0.45
CA TYR A 207 -14.55 14.28 0.80
C TYR A 207 -13.53 14.31 1.94
N ASN A 208 -12.25 14.06 1.65
CA ASN A 208 -11.23 13.96 2.70
C ASN A 208 -10.59 15.31 3.02
N LEU A 209 -10.49 16.22 2.05
CA LEU A 209 -9.75 17.49 2.19
C LEU A 209 -10.58 18.75 1.91
N ASP A 210 -11.83 18.64 1.46
CA ASP A 210 -12.67 19.79 1.02
C ASP A 210 -11.99 20.57 -0.13
N VAL A 211 -11.21 19.87 -0.97
CA VAL A 211 -10.50 20.41 -2.13
C VAL A 211 -11.11 19.82 -3.40
N ASP A 212 -11.45 20.67 -4.36
CA ASP A 212 -12.01 20.29 -5.67
C ASP A 212 -10.92 20.45 -6.74
N LEU A 213 -10.34 19.34 -7.17
CA LEU A 213 -9.26 19.32 -8.16
C LEU A 213 -9.84 19.13 -9.58
N ASP A 214 -9.38 19.94 -10.54
CA ASP A 214 -9.73 19.78 -11.97
C ASP A 214 -8.80 18.75 -12.63
N ILE A 215 -8.98 17.47 -12.28
CA ILE A 215 -8.20 16.37 -12.84
C ILE A 215 -8.70 16.04 -14.25
N THR A 216 -7.81 16.17 -15.24
CA THR A 216 -8.16 16.04 -16.67
C THR A 216 -7.61 14.77 -17.35
N ASP A 217 -6.68 14.08 -16.69
CA ASP A 217 -6.04 12.84 -17.15
C ASP A 217 -5.33 12.22 -15.95
N ALA A 218 -5.26 10.89 -15.87
CA ALA A 218 -4.57 10.19 -14.81
C ALA A 218 -4.01 8.85 -15.29
N TYR A 219 -2.90 8.41 -14.69
CA TYR A 219 -2.38 7.07 -14.89
C TYR A 219 -2.04 6.42 -13.56
N ASP A 220 -2.44 5.15 -13.43
CA ASP A 220 -1.89 4.25 -12.43
C ASP A 220 -0.62 3.59 -12.98
N LEU A 221 0.45 3.63 -12.19
CA LEU A 221 1.78 3.18 -12.57
C LEU A 221 2.25 2.13 -11.58
N ASP A 222 2.67 0.97 -12.09
CA ASP A 222 3.46 0.03 -11.31
C ASP A 222 4.94 0.23 -11.62
N LEU A 223 5.77 0.36 -10.58
CA LEU A 223 7.19 0.64 -10.68
C LEU A 223 7.98 -0.46 -9.97
N ASP A 224 9.02 -0.95 -10.62
CA ASP A 224 10.12 -1.63 -9.93
C ASP A 224 11.17 -0.57 -9.58
N VAL A 225 11.42 -0.35 -8.29
CA VAL A 225 12.40 0.59 -7.77
C VAL A 225 13.59 -0.18 -7.20
N ASP A 226 14.78 0.21 -7.61
CA ASP A 226 16.06 -0.35 -7.21
C ASP A 226 16.80 0.68 -6.35
N PHE A 227 16.99 0.36 -5.07
CA PHE A 227 17.77 1.14 -4.12
C PHE A 227 19.18 0.59 -4.02
N LYS A 228 20.16 1.48 -3.95
CA LYS A 228 21.54 1.12 -3.68
C LYS A 228 22.16 2.07 -2.67
N ALA A 229 22.47 1.56 -1.50
CA ALA A 229 23.18 2.25 -0.43
C ALA A 229 24.28 1.34 0.14
N ASP A 230 25.42 1.90 0.52
CA ASP A 230 26.54 1.19 1.17
C ASP A 230 27.05 -0.09 0.48
N GLY A 231 26.82 -0.20 -0.83
CA GLY A 231 27.20 -1.36 -1.63
C GLY A 231 26.19 -2.50 -1.62
N GLU A 232 25.11 -2.37 -0.84
CA GLU A 232 23.95 -3.24 -0.89
C GLU A 232 22.96 -2.75 -1.96
N LYS A 233 22.16 -3.68 -2.49
CA LYS A 233 21.13 -3.38 -3.47
C LYS A 233 19.86 -4.11 -3.07
N GLU A 234 18.77 -3.36 -2.98
CA GLU A 234 17.43 -3.87 -2.76
C GLU A 234 16.50 -3.42 -3.89
N SER A 235 15.47 -4.22 -4.15
CA SER A 235 14.47 -3.95 -5.18
C SER A 235 13.09 -4.07 -4.56
N GLU A 236 12.24 -3.07 -4.78
CA GLU A 236 10.87 -3.03 -4.30
C GLU A 236 9.92 -2.72 -5.46
N SER A 237 8.67 -3.14 -5.31
CA SER A 237 7.61 -2.75 -6.24
C SER A 237 6.72 -1.71 -5.55
N LEU A 238 6.46 -0.61 -6.25
CA LEU A 238 5.69 0.53 -5.80
C LEU A 238 4.59 0.81 -6.83
N SER A 239 3.38 1.12 -6.38
CA SER A 239 2.32 1.61 -7.26
C SER A 239 2.09 3.09 -6.95
N LEU A 240 2.08 3.94 -7.97
CA LEU A 240 1.85 5.38 -7.86
C LEU A 240 0.79 5.80 -8.87
N THR A 241 -0.01 6.80 -8.50
CA THR A 241 -0.94 7.45 -9.41
C THR A 241 -0.41 8.84 -9.75
N VAL A 242 -0.41 9.18 -11.03
CA VAL A 242 -0.07 10.53 -11.53
C VAL A 242 -1.32 11.19 -12.08
N ILE A 243 -1.56 12.43 -11.68
CA ILE A 243 -2.77 13.20 -12.03
C ILE A 243 -2.39 14.46 -12.81
N LYS A 244 -3.25 14.88 -13.73
CA LYS A 244 -3.01 16.03 -14.59
C LYS A 244 -3.99 17.15 -14.32
N ILE A 245 -3.48 18.27 -13.85
CA ILE A 245 -4.22 19.49 -13.51
C ILE A 245 -3.62 20.64 -14.31
N ASP A 246 -4.45 21.43 -15.00
CA ASP A 246 -4.04 22.58 -15.82
C ASP A 246 -2.89 22.30 -16.83
N GLY A 247 -2.79 21.07 -17.31
CA GLY A 247 -1.76 20.64 -18.27
C GLY A 247 -0.42 20.22 -17.65
N SER A 248 -0.27 20.37 -16.33
CA SER A 248 0.87 19.88 -15.55
C SER A 248 0.55 18.52 -14.93
N TRP A 249 1.58 17.72 -14.66
CA TRP A 249 1.46 16.38 -14.06
C TRP A 249 2.05 16.38 -12.66
N TYR A 250 1.31 15.80 -11.73
CA TYR A 250 1.60 15.71 -10.29
C TYR A 250 1.48 14.25 -9.83
N LEU A 251 1.97 13.94 -8.63
CA LEU A 251 1.61 12.70 -7.94
C LEU A 251 0.29 12.90 -7.21
N ASP A 252 -0.57 11.89 -7.27
CA ASP A 252 -1.70 11.78 -6.36
C ASP A 252 -1.18 11.61 -4.93
N LEU A 253 -1.72 12.41 -4.01
CA LEU A 253 -1.33 12.45 -2.61
C LEU A 253 -1.67 11.12 -1.92
N PHE A 254 -2.78 10.48 -2.29
CA PHE A 254 -3.23 9.25 -1.64
C PHE A 254 -2.48 8.00 -2.11
N SER A 255 -1.71 8.10 -3.19
CA SER A 255 -0.82 7.06 -3.71
C SER A 255 0.61 7.12 -3.16
N LEU A 256 0.99 8.20 -2.46
CA LEU A 256 2.30 8.41 -1.83
C LEU A 256 2.39 7.70 -0.46
#